data_AF-B3GV22-F1
#
_entry.id   AF-B3GV22-F1
#
_cell.length_a   1.000
_cell.length_b   1.000
_cell.length_c   1.000
_cell.angle_alpha   90.00
_cell.angle_beta   90.00
_cell.angle_gamma   90.00
#
_symmetry.space_group_name_H-M   'P 1'
#
loop_
_entity.id
_entity.type
_entity.pdbx_description
1 polymer ?
#
loop_
_entity_poly.entity_id
_entity_poly.type
_entity_poly.pdbx_seq_one_letter_code
_entity_poly.pdbx_strand_id
1 'polypeptide(L)' 'GWRVAKALEVGMVGVNEGIISCAEAAFGGVKESGLGREGSRYGLDEFTQIKYICFGGLE' A
#
# COMPACT_ATOMS: atom_id res chain seq x y z
N GLY A 1 -0.18 17.33 -15.09
CA GLY A 1 -0.31 16.08 -14.29
C GLY A 1 -0.25 16.33 -12.80
N TRP A 2 0.91 16.77 -12.29
CA TRP A 2 1.22 16.79 -10.85
C TRP A 2 0.20 17.47 -9.93
N ARG A 3 -0.36 18.63 -10.31
CA ARG A 3 -1.35 19.35 -9.49
C ARG A 3 -2.57 18.48 -9.19
N VAL A 4 -3.13 17.83 -10.20
CA VAL A 4 -4.34 17.00 -10.06
C VAL A 4 -3.99 15.66 -9.40
N ALA A 5 -2.89 15.02 -9.82
CA ALA A 5 -2.46 13.73 -9.25
C ALA A 5 -2.23 13.79 -7.73
N LYS A 6 -1.77 14.95 -7.21
CA LYS A 6 -1.60 15.18 -5.76
C LYS A 6 -2.89 15.59 -5.04
N ALA A 7 -3.84 16.19 -5.75
CA ALA A 7 -5.07 16.75 -5.17
C ALA A 7 -6.24 15.74 -5.14
N LEU A 8 -6.19 14.68 -5.95
CA LEU A 8 -7.22 13.64 -5.94
C LEU A 8 -7.14 12.80 -4.66
N GLU A 9 -8.25 12.72 -3.95
CA GLU A 9 -8.40 11.91 -2.74
C GLU A 9 -8.75 10.46 -3.09
N VAL A 10 -7.79 9.77 -3.70
CA VAL A 10 -7.90 8.38 -4.18
C VAL A 10 -6.66 7.58 -3.79
N GLY A 11 -6.79 6.25 -3.78
CA GLY A 11 -5.65 5.37 -3.45
C GLY A 11 -4.64 5.18 -4.59
N MET A 12 -5.04 5.39 -5.84
CA MET A 12 -4.22 5.16 -7.04
C MET A 12 -4.59 6.18 -8.12
N VAL A 13 -3.61 6.59 -8.94
CA VAL A 13 -3.82 7.56 -10.03
C VAL A 13 -3.09 7.09 -11.30
N GLY A 14 -3.83 6.94 -12.40
CA GLY A 14 -3.25 6.82 -13.74
C GLY A 14 -3.05 8.19 -14.38
N VAL A 15 -1.88 8.46 -14.95
CA VAL A 15 -1.57 9.73 -15.64
C VAL A 15 -1.28 9.44 -17.11
N ASN A 16 -2.19 9.85 -17.99
CA ASN A 16 -2.16 9.53 -19.43
C ASN A 16 -2.13 8.01 -19.73
N GLU A 17 -2.55 7.18 -18.77
CA GLU A 17 -2.65 5.72 -18.87
C GLU A 17 -3.95 5.28 -18.20
N GLY A 18 -4.70 4.39 -18.86
CA GLY A 18 -5.99 3.88 -18.40
C GLY A 18 -5.91 2.46 -17.81
N ILE A 19 -4.86 1.70 -18.13
CA ILE A 19 -4.64 0.35 -17.63
C ILE A 19 -3.46 0.39 -16.65
N ILE A 20 -3.78 0.47 -15.37
CA ILE A 20 -2.76 0.62 -14.31
C ILE A 20 -2.54 -0.65 -13.47
N SER A 21 -3.24 -1.75 -13.77
CA SER A 21 -3.14 -3.02 -13.06
C SER A 21 -1.71 -3.57 -13.08
N CYS A 22 -1.14 -3.81 -11.89
CA CYS A 22 0.28 -4.12 -11.72
C CYS A 22 0.47 -4.79 -10.35
N ALA A 23 1.06 -6.00 -10.30
CA ALA A 23 1.14 -6.79 -9.07
C ALA A 23 2.14 -6.21 -8.05
N GLU A 24 3.14 -5.50 -8.53
CA GLU A 24 4.20 -4.87 -7.74
C GLU A 24 3.82 -3.48 -7.18
N ALA A 25 2.68 -2.91 -7.60
CA ALA A 25 2.14 -1.65 -7.09
C ALA A 25 1.11 -1.90 -5.97
N ALA A 26 0.96 -0.92 -5.07
CA ALA A 26 0.04 -1.03 -3.93
C ALA A 26 -1.38 -0.63 -4.36
N PHE A 27 -2.31 -1.59 -4.33
CA PHE A 27 -3.72 -1.38 -4.67
C PHE A 27 -4.57 -1.19 -3.42
N GLY A 28 -5.55 -0.29 -3.48
CA GLY A 28 -6.50 -0.10 -2.38
C GLY A 28 -7.23 1.24 -2.42
N GLY A 29 -8.25 1.38 -1.58
CA GLY A 29 -9.07 2.58 -1.46
C GLY A 29 -8.50 3.63 -0.50
N VAL A 30 -9.28 4.69 -0.32
CA VAL A 30 -9.20 5.60 0.83
C VAL A 30 -10.64 5.89 1.28
N LYS A 31 -10.82 6.34 2.53
CA LYS A 31 -12.15 6.62 3.13
C LYS A 31 -13.06 5.39 3.11
N GLU A 32 -14.31 5.53 2.69
CA GLU A 32 -15.30 4.45 2.64
C GLU A 32 -15.00 3.40 1.55
N SER A 33 -14.03 3.65 0.67
CA SER A 33 -13.63 2.69 -0.38
C SER A 33 -12.77 1.53 0.15
N GLY A 34 -12.40 1.54 1.44
CA GLY A 34 -11.70 0.43 2.09
C GLY A 34 -10.50 0.87 2.93
N LEU A 35 -9.92 -0.11 3.62
CA LEU A 35 -8.72 0.02 4.45
C LEU A 35 -7.67 -0.98 3.97
N GLY A 36 -6.40 -0.68 4.26
CA GLY A 36 -5.27 -1.52 3.88
C GLY A 36 -4.82 -1.38 2.42
N ARG A 37 -3.86 -2.22 2.03
CA ARG A 37 -3.33 -2.32 0.66
C ARG A 37 -3.11 -3.78 0.25
N GLU A 38 -3.33 -4.08 -1.02
CA GLU A 38 -3.02 -5.36 -1.66
C GLU A 38 -1.90 -5.18 -2.69
N GLY A 39 -1.22 -6.29 -3.05
CA GLY A 39 -0.08 -6.26 -3.97
C GLY A 39 1.13 -5.53 -3.40
N SER A 40 2.18 -5.36 -4.21
CA SER A 40 3.47 -4.77 -3.82
C SER A 40 4.13 -5.44 -2.60
N ARG A 41 5.14 -4.77 -2.03
CA ARG A 41 5.74 -5.16 -0.75
C ARG A 41 4.77 -4.98 0.43
N TYR A 42 3.80 -4.06 0.32
CA TYR A 42 2.91 -3.69 1.42
C TYR A 42 1.76 -4.69 1.63
N GLY A 43 1.39 -5.46 0.59
CA GLY A 43 0.26 -6.39 0.67
C GLY A 43 0.47 -7.50 1.71
N LEU A 44 1.71 -7.88 2.00
CA LEU A 44 2.01 -8.86 3.05
C LEU A 44 1.76 -8.32 4.47
N ASP A 45 1.76 -7.01 4.67
CA ASP A 45 1.57 -6.40 5.99
C ASP A 45 0.14 -6.68 6.52
N GLU A 46 -0.85 -6.84 5.63
CA GLU A 46 -2.24 -7.19 6.00
C GLU A 46 -2.40 -8.63 6.51
N PHE A 47 -1.43 -9.50 6.24
CA PHE A 47 -1.46 -10.93 6.60
C PHE A 47 -0.39 -11.33 7.61
N THR A 48 0.47 -10.39 8.02
CA THR A 48 1.56 -10.65 8.97
C THR A 48 1.35 -9.86 10.25
N GLN A 49 2.08 -10.25 11.29
CA GLN A 49 2.04 -9.59 12.60
C GLN A 49 3.47 -9.34 13.05
N ILE A 50 3.76 -8.09 13.41
CA ILE A 50 5.07 -7.73 13.94
C ILE A 50 5.22 -8.35 15.33
N LYS A 51 6.32 -9.08 15.53
CA LYS A 51 6.67 -9.68 16.82
C LYS A 51 8.10 -9.30 17.18
N TYR A 52 8.23 -8.51 18.25
CA TYR A 52 9.52 -8.22 18.84
C TYR A 52 9.94 -9.36 19.79
N ILE A 53 11.19 -9.80 19.69
CA ILE A 53 11.79 -10.78 20.59
C ILE A 53 13.10 -10.19 21.11
N CYS A 54 13.15 -9.95 22.43
CA CYS A 54 14.39 -9.58 23.13
C CYS A 54 15.03 -10.86 23.66
N PHE A 55 16.05 -11.37 22.97
CA PHE A 55 16.76 -12.56 23.41
C PHE A 55 17.88 -12.16 24.38
N GLY A 56 17.62 -12.29 25.69
CA GLY A 56 18.60 -12.07 26.75
C GLY A 56 19.47 -13.31 27.02
N GLY A 57 20.44 -13.18 27.94
CA GLY A 57 21.30 -14.30 28.35
C GLY A 57 22.36 -14.70 27.32
N LEU A 58 22.83 -13.74 26.52
CA LEU A 58 24.01 -13.92 25.68
C LEU A 58 25.24 -13.84 26.58
N GLU A 59 25.91 -14.98 26.79
CA GLU A 59 27.21 -15.05 27.48
C GLU A 59 28.30 -14.29 26.73
#